data_AF-A0A3R8KZ95-F1
#
_entry.id   AF-A0A3R8KZ95-F1
#
_cell.length_a   1.000
_cell.length_b   1.000
_cell.length_c   1.000
_cell.angle_alpha   90.00
_cell.angle_beta   90.00
_cell.angle_gamma   90.00
#
_symmetry.space_group_name_H-M   'P 1'
#
loop_
_entity.id
_entity.type
_entity.pdbx_description
1 polymer ?
#
loop_
_entity_poly.entity_id
_entity_poly.type
_entity_poly.pdbx_seq_one_letter_code
_entity_poly.pdbx_strand_id
1 'polypeptide(L)'
;MHFRTLAAVQAPITIEEDKAKDLEIAAVLAELKARKDAEKDNIMLGVYMEELKNLRSSFARAVNREIVGIMDFYSADPINPEYLSFEDYTEELRKEYNSTADCIKLAQGKIVEANGYPLWGRFVIRNGKVFQREAGPLKHEKRTKRAKRMRALPDYPRKKLYASFADYAENGRGFSYDEEHGGYGFIYNPNAMWDWYQIGGRWPEMFLVKDSCTDYSVGERSWCNEDYESVAPEGYIWVCAAKKKDIEWQAMREWREKKARERFSKLEKIFVTGQYEEGFRGAITPQGVFYHGEMEYFKGEAVEDYLKRNDILDNRKYPVYVHDIVDADNWFNREDFEWINNGAVPVDWPERIDEYIDSLEDEDVLVGVDYHI
;
A
#
# COMPACT_ATOMS: atom_id res chain seq x y z
N MET A 1 -0.95 -3.11 2.70
CA MET A 1 -1.16 -1.76 3.30
C MET A 1 -1.24 -0.75 2.16
N HIS A 2 -2.02 0.34 2.28
CA HIS A 2 -2.17 1.32 1.20
C HIS A 2 -1.40 2.60 1.47
N PHE A 3 -0.78 3.14 0.43
CA PHE A 3 0.04 4.35 0.49
C PHE A 3 -0.35 5.33 -0.62
N ARG A 4 -0.29 6.62 -0.30
CA ARG A 4 -0.58 7.71 -1.22
C ARG A 4 0.72 8.21 -1.82
N THR A 5 0.86 8.10 -3.13
CA THR A 5 2.10 8.43 -3.87
C THR A 5 1.89 9.56 -4.84
N LEU A 6 2.91 10.41 -4.98
CA LEU A 6 3.01 11.37 -6.07
C LEU A 6 3.81 10.75 -7.21
N ALA A 7 3.16 10.40 -8.31
CA ALA A 7 3.85 10.07 -9.55
C ALA A 7 4.02 11.32 -10.43
N ALA A 8 5.13 11.42 -11.14
CA ALA A 8 5.35 12.49 -12.12
C ALA A 8 5.62 11.92 -13.51
N VAL A 9 4.95 12.49 -14.51
CA VAL A 9 5.14 12.18 -15.92
C VAL A 9 5.77 13.40 -16.59
N GLN A 10 7.04 13.24 -17.02
CA GLN A 10 7.79 14.30 -17.67
C GLN A 10 7.27 14.58 -19.08
N ALA A 11 7.15 15.86 -19.42
CA ALA A 11 6.76 16.32 -20.74
C ALA A 11 7.88 16.07 -21.78
N PRO A 12 7.55 15.91 -23.07
CA PRO A 12 6.21 16.01 -23.66
C PRO A 12 5.40 14.72 -23.54
N ILE A 13 4.19 14.82 -22.99
CA ILE A 13 3.19 13.75 -23.06
C ILE A 13 2.48 13.77 -24.41
N THR A 14 2.44 12.61 -25.08
CA THR A 14 1.75 12.48 -26.37
C THR A 14 0.26 12.27 -26.15
N ILE A 15 -0.53 13.32 -26.36
CA ILE A 15 -2.00 13.31 -26.26
C ILE A 15 -2.57 13.15 -27.67
N GLU A 16 -3.19 12.01 -27.92
CA GLU A 16 -3.96 11.76 -29.15
C GLU A 16 -5.43 12.08 -28.89
N GLU A 17 -5.90 13.19 -29.47
CA GLU A 17 -7.29 13.62 -29.37
C GLU A 17 -8.24 12.59 -30.02
N ASP A 18 -9.12 12.00 -29.22
CA ASP A 18 -10.09 11.00 -29.64
C ASP A 18 -11.45 11.25 -28.97
N LYS A 19 -12.15 12.24 -29.53
CA LYS A 19 -13.50 12.60 -29.08
C LYS A 19 -14.52 11.49 -29.31
N ALA A 20 -14.28 10.59 -30.28
CA ALA A 20 -15.18 9.48 -30.51
C ALA A 20 -15.12 8.49 -29.34
N LYS A 21 -13.91 8.19 -28.86
CA LYS A 21 -13.71 7.34 -27.68
C LYS A 21 -14.22 8.00 -26.40
N ASP A 22 -14.04 9.30 -26.24
CA ASP A 22 -14.59 10.04 -25.09
C ASP A 22 -16.13 9.90 -25.02
N LEU A 23 -16.81 10.04 -26.16
CA LEU A 23 -18.27 9.86 -26.25
C LEU A 23 -18.69 8.41 -26.02
N GLU A 24 -17.93 7.44 -26.54
CA GLU A 24 -18.17 6.01 -26.31
C GLU A 24 -18.09 5.68 -24.82
N ILE A 25 -17.02 6.09 -24.14
CA ILE A 25 -16.84 5.86 -22.70
C ILE A 25 -17.95 6.54 -21.90
N ALA A 26 -18.32 7.78 -22.25
CA ALA A 26 -19.43 8.48 -21.60
C ALA A 26 -20.77 7.73 -21.75
N ALA A 27 -21.04 7.14 -22.92
CA ALA A 27 -22.24 6.34 -23.16
C ALA A 27 -22.23 5.05 -22.33
N VAL A 28 -21.11 4.33 -22.29
CA VAL A 28 -20.96 3.10 -21.48
C VAL A 28 -21.09 3.42 -19.99
N LEU A 29 -20.49 4.50 -19.49
CA LEU A 29 -20.63 4.94 -18.11
C LEU A 29 -22.09 5.23 -17.73
N ALA A 30 -22.88 5.82 -18.64
CA ALA A 30 -24.30 6.07 -18.41
C ALA A 30 -25.11 4.75 -18.31
N GLU A 31 -24.80 3.76 -19.16
CA GLU A 31 -25.40 2.43 -19.11
C GLU A 31 -25.03 1.69 -17.81
N LEU A 32 -23.75 1.66 -17.46
CA LEU A 32 -23.27 1.01 -16.24
C LEU A 32 -23.88 1.65 -14.99
N LYS A 33 -24.05 2.97 -14.97
CA LYS A 33 -24.73 3.67 -13.88
C LYS A 33 -26.18 3.20 -13.73
N ALA A 34 -26.93 3.14 -14.84
CA ALA A 34 -28.31 2.66 -14.82
C ALA A 34 -28.41 1.20 -14.34
N ARG A 35 -27.43 0.36 -14.72
CA ARG A 35 -27.33 -1.03 -14.24
C ARG A 35 -26.96 -1.11 -12.76
N LYS A 36 -26.00 -0.32 -12.28
CA LYS A 36 -25.60 -0.27 -10.86
C LYS A 36 -26.77 0.16 -9.98
N ASP A 37 -27.58 1.11 -10.43
CA ASP A 37 -28.79 1.55 -9.72
C ASP A 37 -29.83 0.43 -9.58
N ALA A 38 -29.89 -0.50 -10.54
CA ALA A 38 -30.75 -1.69 -10.52
C ALA A 38 -30.13 -2.89 -9.76
N GLU A 39 -28.81 -3.07 -9.86
CA GLU A 39 -28.02 -4.19 -9.32
C GLU A 39 -27.08 -3.71 -8.19
N LYS A 40 -27.63 -3.13 -7.12
CA LYS A 40 -26.85 -2.46 -6.07
C LYS A 40 -25.78 -3.33 -5.38
N ASP A 41 -25.96 -4.65 -5.37
CA ASP A 41 -25.02 -5.58 -4.74
C ASP A 41 -23.88 -6.00 -5.68
N ASN A 42 -23.89 -5.58 -6.95
CA ASN A 42 -22.88 -5.95 -7.94
C ASN A 42 -21.68 -4.99 -7.90
N ILE A 43 -20.75 -5.26 -6.98
CA ILE A 43 -19.54 -4.47 -6.75
C ILE A 43 -18.69 -4.35 -8.03
N MET A 44 -18.70 -5.36 -8.89
CA MET A 44 -17.92 -5.34 -10.14
C MET A 44 -18.36 -4.23 -11.08
N LEU A 45 -19.64 -3.84 -11.08
CA LEU A 45 -20.10 -2.69 -11.87
C LEU A 45 -19.44 -1.39 -11.40
N GLY A 46 -19.26 -1.23 -10.08
CA GLY A 46 -18.53 -0.10 -9.51
C GLY A 46 -17.08 -0.07 -9.99
N VAL A 47 -16.39 -1.21 -9.89
CA VAL A 47 -14.99 -1.34 -10.35
C VAL A 47 -14.84 -0.94 -11.83
N TYR A 48 -15.65 -1.51 -12.73
CA TYR A 48 -15.60 -1.17 -14.16
C TYR A 48 -15.96 0.29 -14.45
N MET A 49 -16.87 0.89 -13.66
CA MET A 49 -17.18 2.31 -13.80
C MET A 49 -16.00 3.19 -13.43
N GLU A 50 -15.26 2.86 -12.36
CA GLU A 50 -14.10 3.65 -11.94
C GLU A 50 -12.95 3.52 -12.94
N GLU A 51 -12.66 2.32 -13.45
CA GLU A 51 -11.68 2.11 -14.54
C GLU A 51 -12.02 2.99 -15.77
N LEU A 52 -13.28 3.03 -16.18
CA LEU A 52 -13.71 3.86 -17.31
C LEU A 52 -13.67 5.36 -17.02
N LYS A 53 -13.93 5.78 -15.77
CA LYS A 53 -13.78 7.19 -15.36
C LYS A 53 -12.33 7.66 -15.47
N ASN A 54 -11.38 6.80 -15.10
CA ASN A 54 -9.95 7.07 -15.25
C ASN A 54 -9.50 7.17 -16.72
N LEU A 55 -10.27 6.61 -17.66
CA LEU A 55 -9.97 6.65 -19.10
C LEU A 55 -10.85 7.61 -19.90
N ARG A 56 -11.61 8.49 -19.22
CA ARG A 56 -12.72 9.24 -19.81
C ARG A 56 -12.34 10.29 -20.87
N SER A 57 -11.13 10.83 -20.82
CA SER A 57 -10.63 11.85 -21.75
C SER A 57 -9.34 11.41 -22.43
N SER A 58 -9.00 12.01 -23.57
CA SER A 58 -7.69 11.80 -24.22
C SER A 58 -6.52 12.09 -23.30
N PHE A 59 -6.60 13.16 -22.49
CA PHE A 59 -5.59 13.47 -21.48
C PHE A 59 -5.45 12.33 -20.46
N ALA A 60 -6.57 11.87 -19.90
CA ALA A 60 -6.55 10.82 -18.87
C ALA A 60 -6.00 9.49 -19.40
N ARG A 61 -6.35 9.11 -20.64
CA ARG A 61 -5.78 7.93 -21.31
C ARG A 61 -4.28 8.05 -21.56
N ALA A 62 -3.81 9.23 -21.97
CA ALA A 62 -2.38 9.47 -22.16
C ALA A 62 -1.64 9.33 -20.83
N VAL A 63 -2.13 9.97 -19.76
CA VAL A 63 -1.53 9.88 -18.42
C VAL A 63 -1.51 8.44 -17.92
N ASN A 64 -2.61 7.70 -18.07
CA ASN A 64 -2.68 6.30 -17.66
C ASN A 64 -1.62 5.44 -18.35
N ARG A 65 -1.38 5.67 -19.66
CA ARG A 65 -0.36 4.93 -20.40
C ARG A 65 1.05 5.18 -19.85
N GLU A 66 1.40 6.42 -19.57
CA GLU A 66 2.72 6.76 -19.02
C GLU A 66 2.90 6.20 -17.60
N ILE A 67 1.85 6.28 -16.77
CA ILE A 67 1.87 5.73 -15.41
C ILE A 67 2.01 4.21 -15.41
N VAL A 68 1.37 3.49 -16.33
CA VAL A 68 1.58 2.04 -16.49
C VAL A 68 3.06 1.75 -16.69
N GLY A 69 3.76 2.50 -17.56
CA GLY A 69 5.19 2.32 -17.78
C GLY A 69 6.05 2.59 -16.54
N ILE A 70 5.77 3.68 -15.81
CA ILE A 70 6.49 4.04 -14.59
C ILE A 70 6.29 2.98 -13.50
N MET A 71 5.04 2.57 -13.28
CA MET A 71 4.70 1.67 -12.18
C MET A 71 5.18 0.24 -12.45
N ASP A 72 5.18 -0.23 -13.70
CA ASP A 72 5.51 -1.60 -14.09
C ASP A 72 6.87 -2.07 -13.55
N PHE A 73 7.88 -1.20 -13.58
CA PHE A 73 9.22 -1.50 -13.06
C PHE A 73 9.21 -1.89 -11.58
N TYR A 74 8.27 -1.38 -10.79
CA TYR A 74 8.15 -1.63 -9.36
C TYR A 74 7.03 -2.63 -9.02
N SER A 75 6.42 -3.28 -10.00
CA SER A 75 5.35 -4.25 -9.77
C SER A 75 5.88 -5.59 -9.26
N ALA A 76 5.17 -6.23 -8.33
CA ALA A 76 5.40 -7.62 -7.97
C ALA A 76 5.08 -8.60 -9.11
N ASP A 77 4.24 -8.20 -10.07
CA ASP A 77 3.86 -8.96 -11.26
C ASP A 77 3.96 -8.07 -12.52
N PRO A 78 5.20 -7.75 -12.96
CA PRO A 78 5.42 -6.82 -14.06
C PRO A 78 4.96 -7.39 -15.40
N ILE A 79 4.44 -6.51 -16.25
CA ILE A 79 4.12 -6.77 -17.65
C ILE A 79 5.40 -7.04 -18.44
N ASN A 80 6.47 -6.28 -18.17
CA ASN A 80 7.77 -6.51 -18.79
C ASN A 80 8.54 -7.64 -18.09
N PRO A 81 8.73 -8.81 -18.72
CA PRO A 81 9.46 -9.93 -18.11
C PRO A 81 10.95 -9.63 -17.90
N GLU A 82 11.52 -8.61 -18.54
CA GLU A 82 12.93 -8.21 -18.33
C GLU A 82 13.20 -7.69 -16.91
N TYR A 83 12.16 -7.32 -16.15
CA TYR A 83 12.28 -6.91 -14.76
C TYR A 83 12.35 -8.09 -13.80
N LEU A 84 12.08 -9.31 -14.26
CA LEU A 84 12.11 -10.49 -13.44
C LEU A 84 13.53 -11.05 -13.32
N SER A 85 13.87 -11.53 -12.12
CA SER A 85 15.11 -12.25 -11.86
C SER A 85 14.83 -13.56 -11.15
N PHE A 86 15.65 -14.57 -11.45
CA PHE A 86 15.59 -15.85 -10.77
C PHE A 86 16.51 -15.84 -9.55
N GLU A 87 15.94 -16.01 -8.36
CA GLU A 87 16.72 -16.21 -7.14
C GLU A 87 17.00 -17.71 -6.95
N ASP A 88 18.24 -18.13 -7.22
CA ASP A 88 18.65 -19.53 -7.08
C ASP A 88 19.02 -19.87 -5.64
N TYR A 89 18.28 -20.81 -5.03
CA TYR A 89 18.51 -21.34 -3.69
C TYR A 89 19.16 -22.74 -3.71
N THR A 90 19.59 -23.24 -4.88
CA THR A 90 20.06 -24.62 -5.06
C THR A 90 21.21 -24.97 -4.11
N GLU A 91 22.22 -24.10 -3.98
CA GLU A 91 23.39 -24.37 -3.16
C GLU A 91 23.10 -24.24 -1.65
N GLU A 92 22.24 -23.30 -1.26
CA GLU A 92 21.71 -23.14 0.10
C GLU A 92 20.97 -24.41 0.51
N LEU A 93 20.01 -24.84 -0.31
CA LEU A 93 19.25 -26.07 -0.09
C LEU A 93 20.19 -27.29 -0.04
N ARG A 94 21.24 -27.33 -0.87
CA ARG A 94 22.23 -28.42 -0.86
C ARG A 94 23.03 -28.44 0.43
N LYS A 95 23.46 -27.28 0.93
CA LYS A 95 24.12 -27.16 2.23
C LYS A 95 23.18 -27.60 3.36
N GLU A 96 21.93 -27.16 3.34
CA GLU A 96 20.91 -27.56 4.33
C GLU A 96 20.65 -29.08 4.29
N TYR A 97 20.51 -29.68 3.11
CA TYR A 97 20.35 -31.13 2.92
C TYR A 97 21.54 -31.94 3.45
N ASN A 98 22.75 -31.42 3.29
CA ASN A 98 23.98 -32.05 3.79
C ASN A 98 24.17 -31.89 5.31
N SER A 99 23.34 -31.09 5.98
CA SER A 99 23.41 -30.84 7.41
C SER A 99 22.45 -31.72 8.23
N THR A 100 22.25 -31.35 9.50
CA THR A 100 21.39 -32.04 10.47
C THR A 100 20.20 -31.15 10.88
N ALA A 101 19.18 -31.80 11.44
CA ALA A 101 18.00 -31.13 11.98
C ALA A 101 17.54 -31.81 13.28
N ASP A 102 17.01 -31.02 14.20
CA ASP A 102 16.28 -31.57 15.35
C ASP A 102 15.00 -32.25 14.88
N CYS A 103 14.91 -33.55 15.14
CA CYS A 103 13.81 -34.38 14.70
C CYS A 103 13.06 -35.02 15.87
N ILE A 104 11.79 -35.33 15.62
CA ILE A 104 10.93 -36.03 16.56
C ILE A 104 10.38 -37.27 15.89
N LYS A 105 10.67 -38.43 16.49
CA LYS A 105 9.96 -39.67 16.16
C LYS A 105 8.60 -39.64 16.85
N LEU A 106 7.55 -39.57 16.04
CA LEU A 106 6.16 -39.59 16.49
C LEU A 106 5.81 -40.95 17.11
N ALA A 107 4.72 -40.99 17.88
CA ALA A 107 4.25 -42.22 18.52
C ALA A 107 3.97 -43.36 17.51
N GLN A 108 3.54 -43.01 16.30
CA GLN A 108 3.30 -43.95 15.18
C GLN A 108 4.59 -44.38 14.45
N GLY A 109 5.76 -43.92 14.88
CA GLY A 109 7.05 -44.32 14.34
C GLY A 109 7.62 -43.44 13.23
N LYS A 110 6.81 -42.59 12.58
CA LYS A 110 7.28 -41.60 11.59
C LYS A 110 8.23 -40.59 12.24
N ILE A 111 9.35 -40.30 11.60
CA ILE A 111 10.29 -39.23 11.99
C ILE A 111 9.97 -37.99 11.17
N VAL A 112 9.91 -36.84 11.82
CA VAL A 112 9.68 -35.53 11.19
C VAL A 112 10.58 -34.49 11.84
N GLU A 113 10.94 -33.44 11.10
CA GLU A 113 11.64 -32.30 11.67
C GLU A 113 10.76 -31.60 12.72
N ALA A 114 11.35 -31.14 13.82
CA ALA A 114 10.60 -30.54 14.93
C ALA A 114 9.92 -29.21 14.50
N ASN A 115 10.59 -28.44 13.65
CA ASN A 115 10.11 -27.16 13.14
C ASN A 115 9.36 -27.27 11.80
N GLY A 116 9.41 -28.42 11.13
CA GLY A 116 8.74 -28.65 9.84
C GLY A 116 7.32 -29.19 9.97
N TYR A 117 6.64 -29.36 8.84
CA TYR A 117 5.35 -30.04 8.77
C TYR A 117 5.47 -31.48 9.27
N PRO A 118 4.49 -32.03 10.03
CA PRO A 118 3.24 -31.41 10.47
C PRO A 118 3.34 -30.76 11.86
N LEU A 119 4.53 -30.66 12.44
CA LEU A 119 4.69 -30.20 13.82
C LEU A 119 4.72 -28.68 13.92
N TRP A 120 5.23 -27.96 12.90
CA TRP A 120 5.28 -26.50 12.83
C TRP A 120 5.86 -25.87 14.11
N GLY A 121 6.87 -26.50 14.70
CA GLY A 121 7.50 -26.04 15.94
C GLY A 121 6.63 -26.16 17.20
N ARG A 122 5.48 -26.86 17.14
CA ARG A 122 4.59 -27.09 18.30
C ARG A 122 5.28 -27.82 19.45
N PHE A 123 6.30 -28.61 19.12
CA PHE A 123 7.10 -29.35 20.08
C PHE A 123 8.56 -28.88 20.04
N VAL A 124 9.21 -28.91 21.20
CA VAL A 124 10.61 -28.53 21.37
C VAL A 124 11.36 -29.62 22.11
N ILE A 125 12.65 -29.79 21.79
CA ILE A 125 13.54 -30.74 22.44
C ILE A 125 14.32 -30.01 23.54
N ARG A 126 14.22 -30.50 24.78
CA ARG A 126 15.02 -30.02 25.93
C ARG A 126 15.63 -31.22 26.64
N ASN A 127 16.94 -31.22 26.81
CA ASN A 127 17.68 -32.28 27.51
C ASN A 127 17.28 -33.69 27.00
N GLY A 128 17.22 -33.86 25.68
CA GLY A 128 16.85 -35.12 25.02
C GLY A 128 15.39 -35.55 25.19
N LYS A 129 14.49 -34.66 25.66
CA LYS A 129 13.07 -34.94 25.87
C LYS A 129 12.22 -33.97 25.07
N VAL A 130 11.08 -34.45 24.58
CA VAL A 130 10.11 -33.64 23.84
C VAL A 130 9.13 -32.96 24.80
N PHE A 131 8.90 -31.66 24.59
CA PHE A 131 7.93 -30.82 25.28
C PHE A 131 7.00 -30.16 24.28
N GLN A 132 5.77 -29.84 24.68
CA GLN A 132 4.87 -29.02 23.87
C GLN A 132 5.03 -27.56 24.31
N ARG A 133 5.29 -26.63 23.38
CA ARG A 133 5.58 -25.21 23.69
C ARG A 133 4.40 -24.49 24.33
N GLU A 134 3.21 -24.64 23.74
CA GLU A 134 1.98 -24.02 24.22
C GLU A 134 0.99 -25.09 24.68
N ALA A 135 1.03 -25.44 25.97
CA ALA A 135 0.15 -26.45 26.53
C ALA A 135 -0.85 -25.84 27.53
N GLY A 136 -2.14 -26.14 27.31
CA GLY A 136 -3.24 -25.67 28.16
C GLY A 136 -3.58 -24.18 27.97
N PRO A 137 -4.52 -23.65 28.76
CA PRO A 137 -5.05 -22.29 28.57
C PRO A 137 -4.00 -21.18 28.72
N LEU A 138 -3.01 -21.38 29.62
CA LEU A 138 -1.94 -20.42 29.89
C LEU A 138 -0.75 -20.53 28.92
N LYS A 139 -0.82 -21.44 27.93
CA LYS A 139 0.21 -21.62 26.88
C LYS A 139 1.65 -21.83 27.38
N HIS A 140 1.82 -22.44 28.55
CA HIS A 140 3.16 -22.76 29.06
C HIS A 140 3.74 -24.03 28.44
N GLU A 141 5.07 -24.09 28.39
CA GLU A 141 5.78 -25.28 27.96
C GLU A 141 5.51 -26.42 28.94
N LYS A 142 5.06 -27.57 28.43
CA LYS A 142 4.74 -28.73 29.27
C LYS A 142 5.07 -30.04 28.60
N ARG A 143 5.58 -30.97 29.40
CA ARG A 143 5.76 -32.37 28.99
C ARG A 143 4.44 -33.14 29.08
N THR A 144 3.60 -32.98 28.07
CA THR A 144 2.26 -33.60 27.98
C THR A 144 2.34 -35.12 27.78
N LYS A 145 1.22 -35.85 28.01
CA LYS A 145 1.14 -37.30 27.73
C LYS A 145 1.49 -37.62 26.27
N ARG A 146 1.13 -36.75 25.33
CA ARG A 146 1.48 -36.88 23.91
C ARG A 146 2.99 -36.72 23.72
N ALA A 147 3.60 -35.68 24.27
CA ALA A 147 5.04 -35.44 24.17
C ALA A 147 5.88 -36.57 24.80
N LYS A 148 5.42 -37.19 25.90
CA LYS A 148 6.09 -38.34 26.53
C LYS A 148 6.16 -39.58 25.63
N ARG A 149 5.26 -39.74 24.65
CA ARG A 149 5.23 -40.86 23.69
C ARG A 149 6.08 -40.60 22.45
N MET A 150 6.63 -39.39 22.31
CA MET A 150 7.51 -39.00 21.23
C MET A 150 8.97 -39.16 21.67
N ARG A 151 9.85 -39.46 20.72
CA ARG A 151 11.29 -39.56 20.98
C ARG A 151 12.02 -38.42 20.29
N ALA A 152 12.84 -37.71 21.06
CA ALA A 152 13.73 -36.68 20.54
C ALA A 152 14.90 -37.34 19.79
N LEU A 153 15.23 -36.78 18.63
CA LEU A 153 16.36 -37.14 17.79
C LEU A 153 17.08 -35.84 17.44
N PRO A 154 17.89 -35.28 18.36
CA PRO A 154 18.67 -34.08 18.06
C PRO A 154 19.72 -34.37 16.99
N ASP A 155 20.08 -33.35 16.23
CA ASP A 155 21.12 -33.42 15.19
C ASP A 155 20.96 -34.59 14.21
N TYR A 156 19.72 -34.90 13.82
CA TYR A 156 19.43 -36.02 12.95
C TYR A 156 19.81 -35.67 11.49
N PRO A 157 20.58 -36.51 10.76
CA PRO A 157 20.99 -36.22 9.38
C PRO A 157 19.80 -36.12 8.43
N ARG A 158 19.67 -35.00 7.69
CA ARG A 158 18.57 -34.82 6.72
C ARG A 158 18.57 -35.85 5.60
N LYS A 159 19.75 -36.34 5.19
CA LYS A 159 19.92 -37.47 4.25
C LYS A 159 19.26 -38.78 4.68
N LYS A 160 18.84 -38.91 5.94
CA LYS A 160 18.07 -40.07 6.45
C LYS A 160 16.57 -39.79 6.49
N LEU A 161 16.15 -38.54 6.34
CA LEU A 161 14.74 -38.11 6.32
C LEU A 161 14.19 -38.05 4.90
N TYR A 162 15.00 -37.54 3.96
CA TYR A 162 14.63 -37.34 2.57
C TYR A 162 15.46 -38.28 1.70
N ALA A 163 14.82 -38.86 0.67
CA ALA A 163 15.43 -39.88 -0.17
C ALA A 163 16.50 -39.32 -1.11
N SER A 164 16.39 -38.05 -1.47
CA SER A 164 17.29 -37.34 -2.38
C SER A 164 17.34 -35.85 -2.06
N PHE A 165 18.25 -35.13 -2.72
CA PHE A 165 18.29 -33.67 -2.67
C PHE A 165 17.00 -33.05 -3.24
N ALA A 166 16.50 -33.57 -4.36
CA ALA A 166 15.24 -33.11 -4.97
C ALA A 166 14.04 -33.30 -4.02
N ASP A 167 13.93 -34.48 -3.40
CA ASP A 167 12.88 -34.77 -2.41
C ASP A 167 12.94 -33.80 -1.22
N TYR A 168 14.15 -33.42 -0.80
CA TYR A 168 14.32 -32.41 0.24
C TYR A 168 13.88 -31.01 -0.21
N ALA A 169 14.30 -30.56 -1.40
CA ALA A 169 13.96 -29.25 -1.93
C ALA A 169 12.43 -29.11 -2.12
N GLU A 170 11.79 -30.10 -2.74
CA GLU A 170 10.38 -30.07 -3.09
C GLU A 170 9.47 -30.37 -1.90
N ASN A 171 9.66 -31.50 -1.22
CA ASN A 171 8.75 -31.92 -0.15
C ASN A 171 9.17 -31.40 1.24
N GLY A 172 10.46 -31.14 1.44
CA GLY A 172 10.98 -30.63 2.71
C GLY A 172 10.90 -29.10 2.81
N ARG A 173 11.12 -28.39 1.70
CA ARG A 173 11.23 -26.92 1.67
C ARG A 173 10.18 -26.23 0.78
N GLY A 174 9.50 -26.96 -0.11
CA GLY A 174 8.44 -26.42 -0.95
C GLY A 174 8.93 -25.70 -2.21
N PHE A 175 10.19 -25.86 -2.59
CA PHE A 175 10.74 -25.27 -3.82
C PHE A 175 10.36 -26.11 -5.03
N SER A 176 10.15 -25.44 -6.17
CA SER A 176 10.02 -26.12 -7.46
C SER A 176 11.33 -25.98 -8.23
N TYR A 177 11.68 -27.00 -9.02
CA TYR A 177 12.82 -26.91 -9.93
C TYR A 177 12.40 -26.08 -11.15
N ASP A 178 13.18 -25.07 -11.48
CA ASP A 178 13.04 -24.28 -12.69
C ASP A 178 13.98 -24.83 -13.77
N GLU A 179 13.39 -25.40 -14.81
CA GLU A 179 14.13 -26.04 -15.91
C GLU A 179 14.87 -25.01 -16.80
N GLU A 180 14.36 -23.80 -16.90
CA GLU A 180 14.95 -22.74 -17.74
C GLU A 180 16.25 -22.22 -17.11
N HIS A 181 16.25 -22.02 -15.80
CA HIS A 181 17.38 -21.51 -15.03
C HIS A 181 18.25 -22.63 -14.45
N GLY A 182 17.77 -23.87 -14.44
CA GLY A 182 18.49 -25.05 -14.02
C GLY A 182 18.69 -25.19 -12.50
N GLY A 183 17.78 -24.62 -11.70
CA GLY A 183 17.93 -24.54 -10.23
C GLY A 183 16.60 -24.59 -9.47
N TYR A 184 16.69 -24.71 -8.14
CA TYR A 184 15.54 -24.55 -7.23
C TYR A 184 15.48 -23.12 -6.72
N GLY A 185 14.41 -22.40 -7.04
CA GLY A 185 14.29 -20.98 -6.74
C GLY A 185 12.91 -20.42 -7.01
N PHE A 186 12.82 -19.10 -7.10
CA PHE A 186 11.61 -18.41 -7.55
C PHE A 186 11.98 -17.24 -8.46
N ILE A 187 11.10 -16.96 -9.41
CA ILE A 187 11.17 -15.80 -10.28
C ILE A 187 10.39 -14.68 -9.59
N TYR A 188 11.00 -13.51 -9.47
CA TYR A 188 10.39 -12.34 -8.84
C TYR A 188 11.00 -11.06 -9.40
N ASN A 189 10.30 -9.93 -9.26
CA ASN A 189 10.87 -8.62 -9.54
C ASN A 189 11.68 -8.14 -8.31
N PRO A 190 13.01 -7.97 -8.40
CA PRO A 190 13.83 -7.50 -7.29
C PRO A 190 13.57 -6.03 -6.93
N ASN A 191 12.91 -5.28 -7.82
CA ASN A 191 12.51 -3.90 -7.60
C ASN A 191 11.06 -3.78 -7.09
N ALA A 192 10.36 -4.91 -6.84
CA ALA A 192 8.97 -4.90 -6.45
C ALA A 192 8.74 -4.06 -5.17
N MET A 193 7.91 -3.03 -5.29
CA MET A 193 7.43 -2.20 -4.19
C MET A 193 5.95 -2.44 -3.89
N TRP A 194 5.17 -2.90 -4.86
CA TRP A 194 3.71 -3.01 -4.77
C TRP A 194 3.17 -4.26 -5.45
N ASP A 195 2.03 -4.79 -4.99
CA ASP A 195 1.29 -5.89 -5.61
C ASP A 195 0.01 -5.42 -6.35
N TRP A 196 -0.45 -4.20 -6.08
CA TRP A 196 -1.53 -3.54 -6.81
C TRP A 196 -1.47 -2.00 -6.70
N TYR A 197 -2.00 -1.27 -7.68
CA TYR A 197 -2.20 0.19 -7.60
C TYR A 197 -3.46 0.68 -8.34
N GLN A 198 -3.89 1.91 -8.04
CA GLN A 198 -4.91 2.68 -8.75
C GLN A 198 -4.48 4.15 -8.87
N ILE A 199 -4.83 4.81 -9.98
CA ILE A 199 -4.71 6.27 -10.10
C ILE A 199 -5.87 6.90 -9.31
N GLY A 200 -5.56 7.74 -8.32
CA GLY A 200 -6.53 8.30 -7.36
C GLY A 200 -6.87 7.34 -6.21
N GLY A 201 -7.63 6.27 -6.50
CA GLY A 201 -7.99 5.23 -5.53
C GLY A 201 -8.65 5.77 -4.25
N ARG A 202 -8.01 5.53 -3.08
CA ARG A 202 -8.47 6.09 -1.79
C ARG A 202 -8.31 7.60 -1.67
N TRP A 203 -7.46 8.21 -2.47
CA TRP A 203 -7.14 9.64 -2.44
C TRP A 203 -7.34 10.31 -3.81
N PRO A 204 -8.56 10.30 -4.37
CA PRO A 204 -8.84 10.88 -5.69
C PRO A 204 -8.74 12.42 -5.70
N GLU A 205 -8.77 13.05 -4.53
CA GLU A 205 -8.68 14.50 -4.33
C GLU A 205 -7.21 14.94 -4.12
N MET A 206 -6.40 14.83 -5.17
CA MET A 206 -4.98 15.17 -5.07
C MET A 206 -4.72 16.64 -5.29
N PHE A 207 -5.28 17.17 -6.38
CA PHE A 207 -4.99 18.50 -6.86
C PHE A 207 -6.28 19.23 -7.14
N LEU A 208 -6.23 20.55 -6.97
CA LEU A 208 -7.31 21.43 -7.32
C LEU A 208 -6.94 22.17 -8.60
N VAL A 209 -7.84 22.14 -9.59
CA VAL A 209 -7.70 22.91 -10.83
C VAL A 209 -8.95 23.77 -11.04
N LYS A 210 -8.84 24.82 -11.84
CA LYS A 210 -10.03 25.59 -12.27
C LYS A 210 -10.99 24.69 -13.02
N ASP A 211 -12.29 24.91 -12.85
CA ASP A 211 -13.35 24.16 -13.57
C ASP A 211 -13.29 24.36 -15.10
N SER A 212 -12.60 25.40 -15.57
CA SER A 212 -12.31 25.66 -16.98
C SER A 212 -11.11 24.87 -17.53
N CYS A 213 -10.35 24.17 -16.69
CA CYS A 213 -9.22 23.34 -17.12
C CYS A 213 -9.74 22.15 -17.94
N THR A 214 -9.03 21.80 -19.02
CA THR A 214 -9.38 20.65 -19.88
C THR A 214 -8.41 19.47 -19.73
N ASP A 215 -7.18 19.77 -19.33
CA ASP A 215 -6.07 18.82 -19.26
C ASP A 215 -5.96 18.24 -17.84
N TYR A 216 -6.93 17.40 -17.46
CA TYR A 216 -6.96 16.75 -16.15
C TYR A 216 -7.51 15.33 -16.21
N SER A 217 -7.21 14.54 -15.16
CA SER A 217 -7.87 13.25 -14.90
C SER A 217 -8.47 13.25 -13.48
N VAL A 218 -9.69 12.73 -13.36
CA VAL A 218 -10.35 12.49 -12.06
C VAL A 218 -9.93 11.17 -11.42
N GLY A 219 -9.30 10.28 -12.19
CA GLY A 219 -8.85 8.97 -11.74
C GLY A 219 -9.99 8.04 -11.37
N GLU A 220 -9.63 7.04 -10.56
CA GLU A 220 -10.50 6.03 -10.00
C GLU A 220 -10.84 6.36 -8.54
N ARG A 221 -11.98 5.86 -8.08
CA ARG A 221 -12.29 5.75 -6.65
C ARG A 221 -12.13 4.32 -6.18
N SER A 222 -11.71 4.15 -4.93
CA SER A 222 -11.69 2.85 -4.27
C SER A 222 -13.11 2.45 -3.83
N TRP A 223 -13.33 1.16 -3.61
CA TRP A 223 -14.61 0.62 -3.13
C TRP A 223 -15.11 1.27 -1.82
N CYS A 224 -14.21 1.85 -1.02
CA CYS A 224 -14.56 2.49 0.24
C CYS A 224 -15.01 3.96 0.11
N ASN A 225 -14.86 4.59 -1.07
CA ASN A 225 -15.18 6.01 -1.30
C ASN A 225 -15.87 6.27 -2.66
N GLU A 226 -16.39 5.23 -3.32
CA GLU A 226 -17.04 5.34 -4.63
C GLU A 226 -18.26 6.27 -4.66
N ASP A 227 -19.06 6.27 -3.59
CA ASP A 227 -20.27 7.10 -3.48
C ASP A 227 -19.99 8.48 -2.86
N TYR A 228 -18.72 8.78 -2.52
CA TYR A 228 -18.37 10.05 -1.90
C TYR A 228 -18.29 11.16 -2.94
N GLU A 229 -19.16 12.16 -2.82
CA GLU A 229 -19.11 13.37 -3.63
C GLU A 229 -18.14 14.39 -3.03
N SER A 230 -17.07 14.65 -3.78
CA SER A 230 -16.06 15.64 -3.43
C SER A 230 -16.62 17.05 -3.45
N VAL A 231 -16.46 17.77 -2.33
CA VAL A 231 -16.78 19.20 -2.27
C VAL A 231 -15.51 20.00 -2.59
N ALA A 232 -15.55 20.77 -3.67
CA ALA A 232 -14.51 21.70 -4.06
C ALA A 232 -14.92 23.16 -3.75
N PRO A 233 -13.97 24.10 -3.62
CA PRO A 233 -14.28 25.53 -3.66
C PRO A 233 -14.98 25.94 -4.97
N GLU A 234 -15.77 27.00 -4.93
CA GLU A 234 -16.47 27.53 -6.12
C GLU A 234 -15.46 27.92 -7.22
N GLY A 235 -15.71 27.47 -8.46
CA GLY A 235 -14.84 27.69 -9.61
C GLY A 235 -13.71 26.66 -9.77
N TYR A 236 -13.71 25.61 -8.93
CA TYR A 236 -12.66 24.60 -8.93
C TYR A 236 -13.23 23.17 -8.90
N ILE A 237 -12.39 22.22 -9.30
CA ILE A 237 -12.67 20.78 -9.23
C ILE A 237 -11.47 20.03 -8.64
N TRP A 238 -11.75 18.97 -7.90
CA TRP A 238 -10.73 18.03 -7.43
C TRP A 238 -10.41 17.00 -8.51
N VAL A 239 -9.12 16.79 -8.73
CA VAL A 239 -8.58 15.88 -9.74
C VAL A 239 -7.44 15.05 -9.15
N CYS A 240 -7.18 13.88 -9.74
CA CYS A 240 -6.05 13.04 -9.36
C CYS A 240 -4.79 13.39 -10.15
N ALA A 241 -4.93 13.96 -11.36
CA ALA A 241 -3.83 14.32 -12.22
C ALA A 241 -4.06 15.63 -12.96
N ALA A 242 -3.03 16.45 -13.06
CA ALA A 242 -3.01 17.69 -13.83
C ALA A 242 -1.57 18.11 -14.12
N LYS A 243 -1.40 18.99 -15.12
CA LYS A 243 -0.10 19.65 -15.36
C LYS A 243 0.27 20.54 -14.18
N LYS A 244 1.55 20.62 -13.83
CA LYS A 244 2.06 21.42 -12.71
C LYS A 244 1.55 22.87 -12.73
N LYS A 245 1.57 23.51 -13.91
CA LYS A 245 1.12 24.90 -14.11
C LYS A 245 -0.37 25.14 -13.85
N ASP A 246 -1.20 24.10 -14.00
CA ASP A 246 -2.67 24.21 -13.92
C ASP A 246 -3.17 23.94 -12.50
N ILE A 247 -2.30 23.50 -11.59
CA ILE A 247 -2.63 23.20 -10.20
C ILE A 247 -2.67 24.50 -9.36
N GLU A 248 -3.78 24.68 -8.65
CA GLU A 248 -4.11 25.88 -7.90
C GLU A 248 -3.69 25.73 -6.42
N TRP A 249 -2.37 25.74 -6.19
CA TRP A 249 -1.75 25.46 -4.89
C TRP A 249 -2.27 26.36 -3.76
N GLN A 250 -2.48 27.65 -4.04
CA GLN A 250 -2.98 28.60 -3.05
C GLN A 250 -4.44 28.29 -2.64
N ALA A 251 -5.30 27.96 -3.62
CA ALA A 251 -6.67 27.58 -3.37
C ALA A 251 -6.77 26.27 -2.58
N MET A 252 -5.87 25.31 -2.82
CA MET A 252 -5.76 24.09 -2.00
C MET A 252 -5.44 24.43 -0.53
N ARG A 253 -4.49 25.33 -0.28
CA ARG A 253 -4.11 25.75 1.08
C ARG A 253 -5.26 26.43 1.80
N GLU A 254 -5.90 27.41 1.16
CA GLU A 254 -7.04 28.14 1.70
C GLU A 254 -8.21 27.20 2.01
N TRP A 255 -8.48 26.23 1.12
CA TRP A 255 -9.52 25.24 1.34
C TRP A 255 -9.20 24.32 2.52
N ARG A 256 -7.97 23.84 2.64
CA ARG A 256 -7.52 23.00 3.76
C ARG A 256 -7.66 23.73 5.09
N GLU A 257 -7.22 24.99 5.15
CA GLU A 257 -7.38 25.82 6.35
C GLU A 257 -8.86 26.01 6.71
N LYS A 258 -9.69 26.38 5.73
CA LYS A 258 -11.14 26.52 5.93
C LYS A 258 -11.77 25.23 6.48
N LYS A 259 -11.45 24.08 5.90
CA LYS A 259 -11.98 22.77 6.32
C LYS A 259 -11.50 22.36 7.71
N ALA A 260 -10.24 22.66 8.05
CA ALA A 260 -9.71 22.43 9.39
C ALA A 260 -10.41 23.30 10.44
N ARG A 261 -10.68 24.58 10.14
CA ARG A 261 -11.46 25.46 11.01
C ARG A 261 -12.90 24.98 11.19
N GLU A 262 -13.57 24.55 10.11
CA GLU A 262 -14.91 23.93 10.18
C GLU A 262 -14.90 22.66 11.05
N ARG A 263 -13.88 21.80 10.90
CA ARG A 263 -13.70 20.57 11.69
C ARG A 263 -13.49 20.87 13.17
N PHE A 264 -12.65 21.86 13.50
CA PHE A 264 -12.43 22.33 14.85
C PHE A 264 -13.74 22.78 15.51
N SER A 265 -14.51 23.64 14.84
CA SER A 265 -15.81 24.11 15.38
C SER A 265 -16.79 22.97 15.63
N LYS A 266 -16.81 21.94 14.78
CA LYS A 266 -17.62 20.73 15.00
C LYS A 266 -17.18 19.95 16.23
N LEU A 267 -15.87 19.71 16.38
CA LEU A 267 -15.32 18.98 17.52
C LEU A 267 -15.56 19.73 18.85
N GLU A 268 -15.37 21.04 18.86
CA GLU A 268 -15.68 21.89 20.01
C GLU A 268 -17.16 21.81 20.39
N LYS A 269 -18.06 21.90 19.39
CA LYS A 269 -19.50 21.75 19.62
C LYS A 269 -19.87 20.39 20.19
N ILE A 270 -19.31 19.29 19.66
CA ILE A 270 -19.52 17.93 20.19
C ILE A 270 -19.08 17.87 21.65
N PHE A 271 -17.89 18.40 21.97
CA PHE A 271 -17.36 18.41 23.33
C PHE A 271 -18.24 19.19 24.32
N VAL A 272 -18.68 20.39 23.94
CA VAL A 272 -19.48 21.26 24.80
C VAL A 272 -20.90 20.74 25.00
N THR A 273 -21.52 20.20 23.95
CA THR A 273 -22.93 19.79 24.00
C THR A 273 -23.12 18.35 24.47
N GLY A 274 -22.09 17.50 24.37
CA GLY A 274 -22.23 16.07 24.59
C GLY A 274 -23.06 15.35 23.52
N GLN A 275 -23.45 16.04 22.44
CA GLN A 275 -24.27 15.50 21.38
C GLN A 275 -23.40 15.06 20.21
N TYR A 276 -23.53 13.79 19.86
CA TYR A 276 -22.87 13.22 18.70
C TYR A 276 -23.61 13.58 17.42
N GLU A 277 -22.86 14.03 16.40
CA GLU A 277 -23.39 14.10 15.05
C GLU A 277 -23.61 12.69 14.50
N GLU A 278 -24.60 12.53 13.62
CA GLU A 278 -24.88 11.25 12.97
C GLU A 278 -23.62 10.74 12.25
N GLY A 279 -23.25 9.48 12.49
CA GLY A 279 -22.05 8.86 11.92
C GLY A 279 -20.74 9.16 12.65
N PHE A 280 -20.70 10.02 13.67
CA PHE A 280 -19.49 10.23 14.46
C PHE A 280 -19.19 9.02 15.36
N ARG A 281 -17.97 8.46 15.26
CA ARG A 281 -17.56 7.24 16.01
C ARG A 281 -16.49 7.49 17.08
N GLY A 282 -16.30 8.73 17.52
CA GLY A 282 -15.37 9.07 18.59
C GLY A 282 -15.98 9.03 20.00
N ALA A 283 -15.13 9.24 21.01
CA ALA A 283 -15.49 9.30 22.41
C ALA A 283 -15.21 10.68 22.99
N ILE A 284 -16.13 11.21 23.80
CA ILE A 284 -15.88 12.40 24.60
C ILE A 284 -15.19 11.93 25.89
N THR A 285 -14.04 12.53 26.21
CA THR A 285 -13.26 12.25 27.42
C THR A 285 -13.19 13.51 28.28
N PRO A 286 -12.77 13.44 29.56
CA PRO A 286 -12.55 14.65 30.37
C PRO A 286 -11.55 15.65 29.76
N GLN A 287 -10.62 15.15 28.93
CA GLN A 287 -9.56 15.93 28.29
C GLN A 287 -9.97 16.54 26.94
N GLY A 288 -11.02 16.02 26.28
CA GLY A 288 -11.40 16.48 24.95
C GLY A 288 -12.19 15.44 24.14
N VAL A 289 -11.98 15.42 22.83
CA VAL A 289 -12.61 14.46 21.91
C VAL A 289 -11.55 13.50 21.38
N PHE A 290 -11.78 12.21 21.57
CA PHE A 290 -10.91 11.11 21.13
C PHE A 290 -11.50 10.40 19.91
N TYR A 291 -10.70 10.15 18.88
CA TYR A 291 -11.12 9.48 17.66
C TYR A 291 -9.94 8.73 17.04
N HIS A 292 -10.17 7.55 16.47
CA HIS A 292 -9.14 6.74 15.78
C HIS A 292 -7.83 6.50 16.56
N GLY A 293 -7.90 6.46 17.89
CA GLY A 293 -6.71 6.22 18.72
C GLY A 293 -6.00 7.49 19.18
N GLU A 294 -6.45 8.67 18.76
CA GLU A 294 -5.80 9.95 19.03
C GLU A 294 -6.75 11.01 19.59
N MET A 295 -6.17 12.05 20.21
CA MET A 295 -6.91 13.22 20.69
C MET A 295 -7.08 14.24 19.57
N GLU A 296 -8.27 14.32 19.00
CA GLU A 296 -8.61 15.23 17.90
C GLU A 296 -8.82 16.67 18.37
N TYR A 297 -9.35 16.85 19.57
CA TYR A 297 -9.63 18.16 20.17
C TYR A 297 -9.30 18.12 21.66
N PHE A 298 -8.65 19.16 22.17
CA PHE A 298 -8.40 19.33 23.60
C PHE A 298 -9.31 20.40 24.22
N LYS A 299 -9.78 20.15 25.44
CA LYS A 299 -10.60 21.09 26.19
C LYS A 299 -9.88 22.45 26.33
N GLY A 300 -10.48 23.50 25.76
CA GLY A 300 -9.95 24.85 25.84
C GLY A 300 -8.80 25.15 24.86
N GLU A 301 -8.54 24.25 23.91
CA GLU A 301 -7.63 24.48 22.78
C GLU A 301 -8.14 25.67 21.94
N ALA A 302 -7.24 26.59 21.57
CA ALA A 302 -7.58 27.63 20.60
C ALA A 302 -7.50 27.07 19.17
N VAL A 303 -8.31 27.61 18.25
CA VAL A 303 -8.28 27.16 16.84
C VAL A 303 -6.87 27.25 16.24
N GLU A 304 -6.08 28.28 16.58
CA GLU A 304 -4.72 28.44 16.06
C GLU A 304 -3.75 27.36 16.59
N ASP A 305 -3.95 26.87 17.80
CA ASP A 305 -3.14 25.77 18.35
C ASP A 305 -3.52 24.43 17.70
N TYR A 306 -4.82 24.22 17.44
CA TYR A 306 -5.31 23.08 16.66
C TYR A 306 -4.71 23.06 15.25
N LEU A 307 -4.72 24.20 14.55
CA LEU A 307 -4.19 24.29 13.19
C LEU A 307 -2.67 24.03 13.14
N LYS A 308 -1.92 24.49 14.14
CA LYS A 308 -0.48 24.19 14.26
C LYS A 308 -0.22 22.72 14.56
N ARG A 309 -0.96 22.12 15.50
CA ARG A 309 -0.80 20.72 15.91
C ARG A 309 -1.08 19.74 14.77
N ASN A 310 -1.96 20.10 13.84
CA ASN A 310 -2.33 19.28 12.69
C ASN A 310 -1.56 19.67 11.41
N ASP A 311 -0.47 20.43 11.54
CA ASP A 311 0.37 20.90 10.42
C ASP A 311 -0.45 21.55 9.30
N ILE A 312 -1.52 22.30 9.64
CA ILE A 312 -2.36 23.01 8.67
C ILE A 312 -1.69 24.31 8.23
N LEU A 313 -1.02 24.98 9.17
CA LEU A 313 -0.26 26.21 8.94
C LEU A 313 1.21 25.92 8.63
N ASP A 314 1.50 24.76 8.01
CA ASP A 314 2.86 24.43 7.62
C ASP A 314 3.41 25.45 6.61
N ASN A 315 4.73 25.60 6.62
CA ASN A 315 5.48 26.49 5.73
C ASN A 315 5.89 25.79 4.42
N ARG A 316 5.31 24.62 4.12
CA ARG A 316 5.59 23.89 2.88
C ARG A 316 5.19 24.75 1.69
N LYS A 317 5.93 24.69 0.61
CA LYS A 317 5.58 25.41 -0.62
C LYS A 317 4.34 24.81 -1.25
N TYR A 318 4.29 23.49 -1.37
CA TYR A 318 3.18 22.76 -1.97
C TYR A 318 2.37 22.00 -0.90
N PRO A 319 1.02 22.16 -0.85
CA PRO A 319 0.17 21.45 0.11
C PRO A 319 -0.09 19.99 -0.30
N VAL A 320 0.98 19.23 -0.56
CA VAL A 320 0.97 17.82 -0.96
C VAL A 320 1.46 16.96 0.21
N TYR A 321 0.71 15.89 0.50
CA TYR A 321 0.97 14.99 1.63
C TYR A 321 0.94 13.55 1.13
N VAL A 322 2.09 13.09 0.65
CA VAL A 322 2.30 11.74 0.09
C VAL A 322 3.32 10.99 0.93
N HIS A 323 3.29 9.66 0.86
CA HIS A 323 4.29 8.79 1.47
C HIS A 323 5.51 8.61 0.56
N ASP A 324 5.28 8.53 -0.75
CA ASP A 324 6.33 8.31 -1.75
C ASP A 324 6.20 9.27 -2.92
N ILE A 325 7.30 9.42 -3.65
CA ILE A 325 7.38 10.07 -4.96
C ILE A 325 7.95 9.04 -5.94
N VAL A 326 7.37 8.93 -7.13
CA VAL A 326 7.85 8.02 -8.18
C VAL A 326 7.86 8.71 -9.54
N ASP A 327 8.91 8.46 -10.32
CA ASP A 327 8.96 8.79 -11.74
C ASP A 327 9.61 7.66 -12.53
N ALA A 328 9.91 7.91 -13.80
CA ALA A 328 10.51 6.92 -14.69
C ALA A 328 11.89 6.43 -14.21
N ASP A 329 12.60 7.23 -13.41
CA ASP A 329 13.98 6.97 -13.04
C ASP A 329 14.15 6.63 -11.55
N ASN A 330 13.25 7.11 -10.68
CA ASN A 330 13.45 7.08 -9.23
C ASN A 330 12.17 6.75 -8.46
N TRP A 331 12.39 6.11 -7.30
CA TRP A 331 11.42 5.96 -6.22
C TRP A 331 12.01 6.57 -4.95
N PHE A 332 11.32 7.54 -4.36
CA PHE A 332 11.68 8.16 -3.09
C PHE A 332 10.61 7.86 -2.05
N ASN A 333 11.03 7.48 -0.84
CA ASN A 333 10.16 7.16 0.28
C ASN A 333 10.41 8.12 1.44
N ARG A 334 9.34 8.51 2.16
CA ARG A 334 9.41 9.22 3.43
C ARG A 334 10.34 8.58 4.48
N GLU A 335 10.51 7.28 4.46
CA GLU A 335 11.39 6.51 5.33
C GLU A 335 12.85 6.46 4.85
N ASP A 336 13.19 7.14 3.75
CA ASP A 336 14.57 7.21 3.26
C ASP A 336 15.49 8.01 4.19
N PHE A 337 16.79 7.73 4.08
CA PHE A 337 17.84 8.38 4.85
C PHE A 337 18.96 8.89 3.93
N GLU A 338 19.54 10.03 4.29
CA GLU A 338 20.74 10.57 3.66
C GLU A 338 21.97 10.24 4.49
N TRP A 339 23.10 10.00 3.82
CA TRP A 339 24.36 9.72 4.48
C TRP A 339 25.19 11.00 4.64
N ILE A 340 25.08 11.65 5.81
CA ILE A 340 25.78 12.88 6.13
C ILE A 340 26.82 12.60 7.22
N ASN A 341 28.08 13.00 6.99
CA ASN A 341 29.17 12.88 7.97
C ASN A 341 29.29 11.47 8.62
N ASN A 342 29.15 10.41 7.82
CA ASN A 342 29.18 9.01 8.27
C ASN A 342 28.03 8.58 9.19
N GLY A 343 26.86 9.23 9.10
CA GLY A 343 25.63 8.81 9.76
C GLY A 343 24.42 8.92 8.85
N ALA A 344 23.46 8.02 9.04
CA ALA A 344 22.15 8.08 8.40
C ALA A 344 21.30 9.13 9.11
N VAL A 345 20.84 10.12 8.36
CA VAL A 345 19.93 11.17 8.82
C VAL A 345 18.62 11.02 8.04
N PRO A 346 17.45 11.02 8.70
CA PRO A 346 16.17 10.96 7.98
C PRO A 346 16.05 12.13 7.01
N VAL A 347 15.50 11.87 5.83
CA VAL A 347 15.17 12.92 4.85
C VAL A 347 14.15 13.88 5.46
N ASP A 348 14.35 15.19 5.29
CA ASP A 348 13.28 16.17 5.51
C ASP A 348 12.25 16.00 4.38
N TRP A 349 11.28 15.12 4.62
CA TRP A 349 10.33 14.70 3.59
C TRP A 349 9.49 15.86 3.00
N PRO A 350 8.98 16.81 3.80
CA PRO A 350 8.37 18.03 3.27
C PRO A 350 9.28 18.82 2.33
N GLU A 351 10.55 19.05 2.72
CA GLU A 351 11.52 19.77 1.87
C GLU A 351 11.79 18.99 0.58
N ARG A 352 11.93 17.66 0.65
CA ARG A 352 12.12 16.81 -0.53
C ARG A 352 10.95 16.90 -1.51
N ILE A 353 9.71 16.91 -1.03
CA ILE A 353 8.53 17.10 -1.88
C ILE A 353 8.60 18.47 -2.58
N ASP A 354 8.94 19.52 -1.84
CA ASP A 354 9.01 20.87 -2.38
C ASP A 354 10.10 21.01 -3.45
N GLU A 355 11.30 20.49 -3.18
CA GLU A 355 12.42 20.46 -4.12
C GLU A 355 12.10 19.63 -5.37
N TYR A 356 11.46 18.48 -5.19
CA TYR A 356 11.07 17.62 -6.29
C TYR A 356 10.08 18.33 -7.22
N ILE A 357 9.00 18.88 -6.66
CA ILE A 357 8.00 19.61 -7.46
C ILE A 357 8.64 20.85 -8.10
N ASP A 358 9.56 21.53 -7.44
CA ASP A 358 10.31 22.65 -8.02
C ASP A 358 11.17 22.26 -9.20
N SER A 359 11.75 21.06 -9.20
CA SER A 359 12.58 20.55 -10.30
C SER A 359 11.80 20.23 -11.57
N LEU A 360 10.47 20.03 -11.48
CA LEU A 360 9.62 19.69 -12.62
C LEU A 360 9.31 20.91 -13.49
N GLU A 361 9.11 20.67 -14.77
CA GLU A 361 8.66 21.68 -15.73
C GLU A 361 7.16 21.96 -15.59
N ASP A 362 6.74 23.14 -16.04
CA ASP A 362 5.33 23.58 -15.94
C ASP A 362 4.35 22.67 -16.72
N GLU A 363 4.83 22.00 -17.77
CA GLU A 363 4.05 21.06 -18.59
C GLU A 363 4.09 19.61 -18.05
N ASP A 364 4.92 19.30 -17.06
CA ASP A 364 4.96 17.97 -16.45
C ASP A 364 3.65 17.69 -15.72
N VAL A 365 3.21 16.44 -15.75
CA VAL A 365 1.96 16.02 -15.13
C VAL A 365 2.24 15.38 -13.78
N LEU A 366 1.62 15.92 -12.74
CA LEU A 366 1.59 15.31 -11.42
C LEU A 366 0.37 14.42 -11.30
N VAL A 367 0.53 13.23 -10.73
CA VAL A 367 -0.50 12.19 -10.62
C VAL A 367 -0.49 11.63 -9.20
N GLY A 368 -1.64 11.54 -8.55
CA GLY A 368 -1.75 10.74 -7.33
C GLY A 368 -2.07 9.30 -7.60
N VAL A 369 -1.33 8.42 -6.94
CA VAL A 369 -1.48 6.97 -7.04
C VAL A 369 -1.70 6.38 -5.65
N ASP A 370 -2.68 5.50 -5.52
CA ASP A 370 -2.89 4.62 -4.36
C ASP A 370 -2.27 3.27 -4.70
N TYR A 371 -1.20 2.89 -4.01
CA TYR A 371 -0.58 1.57 -4.19
C TYR A 371 -0.66 0.71 -2.92
N HIS A 372 -0.64 -0.61 -3.10
CA HIS A 372 -0.71 -1.62 -2.07
C HIS A 372 0.58 -2.44 -1.98
N ILE A 373 0.98 -2.77 -0.75
CA ILE A 373 2.05 -3.72 -0.40
C ILE A 373 1.50 -4.89 0.40
#